data_AF-A0A7Y8KRM9-F1
#
_entry.id   AF-A0A7Y8KRM9-F1
#
_cell.length_a   1.000
_cell.length_b   1.000
_cell.length_c   1.000
_cell.angle_alpha   90.00
_cell.angle_beta   90.00
_cell.angle_gamma   90.00
#
_symmetry.space_group_name_H-M   'P 1'
#
loop_
_entity.id
_entity.type
_entity.pdbx_description
1 polymer ?
#
loop_
_entity_poly.entity_id
_entity_poly.type
_entity_poly.pdbx_seq_one_letter_code
_entity_poly.pdbx_strand_id
1 'polypeptide(L)'
;MIAADEVRSYIQAQRGTGMASSAIVDDLLRMGWHPGSIDRAINDALGEPAMQSSRPRLPDGHATRLQLGDRTLLVQARWQRPDACLLSGFLDAAECAEIIGLAEPLLRRSQVRVGDGHAAAGSVTLYARTSEQAWIAPGQSIIVDRIQARVADLTHWPAGWMEHLQVVRYGVGADFSPHHDFFPASDRAEGQGQRVATLIMYLNTPAQGGATSFPDIEMEIYPQQGNALYFAYPCATADSLTLHAGVPLVAGEKWIATFFLRDGTWEGR
;
A
#
# COMPACT_ATOMS: atom_id res chain seq x y z
N MET A 1 5.74 -26.94 23.17
CA MET A 1 6.08 -25.56 22.76
C MET A 1 7.56 -25.52 22.50
N ILE A 2 7.96 -25.33 21.25
CA ILE A 2 9.37 -25.12 20.90
C ILE A 2 9.63 -23.60 20.96
N ALA A 3 10.76 -23.19 21.52
CA ALA A 3 11.02 -21.78 21.86
C ALA A 3 11.22 -20.92 20.60
N ALA A 4 10.65 -19.70 20.59
CA ALA A 4 10.76 -18.76 19.47
C ALA A 4 12.21 -18.40 19.09
N ASP A 5 13.13 -18.52 20.04
CA ASP A 5 14.56 -18.23 19.85
C ASP A 5 15.29 -19.30 19.00
N GLU A 6 14.80 -20.54 19.00
CA GLU A 6 15.36 -21.63 18.17
C GLU A 6 15.01 -21.43 16.69
N VAL A 7 13.79 -20.98 16.38
CA VAL A 7 13.36 -20.64 15.00
C VAL A 7 14.19 -19.48 14.45
N ARG A 8 14.37 -18.42 15.25
CA ARG A 8 15.12 -17.24 14.82
C ARG A 8 16.57 -17.58 14.50
N SER A 9 17.22 -18.37 15.35
CA SER A 9 18.59 -18.82 15.15
C SER A 9 18.73 -19.68 13.89
N TYR A 10 17.74 -20.54 13.62
CA TYR A 10 17.69 -21.34 12.40
C TYR A 10 17.59 -20.47 11.14
N ILE A 11 16.66 -19.51 11.13
CA ILE A 11 16.45 -18.62 9.99
C ILE A 11 17.71 -17.81 9.69
N GLN A 12 18.36 -17.25 10.72
CA GLN A 12 19.61 -16.50 10.56
C GLN A 12 20.74 -17.35 9.97
N ALA A 13 20.86 -18.61 10.42
CA ALA A 13 21.85 -19.54 9.89
C ALA A 13 21.60 -19.87 8.40
N GLN A 14 20.36 -20.16 8.01
CA GLN A 14 20.02 -20.48 6.61
C GLN A 14 20.12 -19.27 5.69
N ARG A 15 19.86 -18.06 6.17
CA ARG A 15 20.13 -16.84 5.40
C ARG A 15 21.63 -16.62 5.19
N GLY A 16 22.45 -16.95 6.19
CA GLY A 16 23.92 -16.92 6.07
C GLY A 16 24.47 -17.86 4.99
N THR A 17 23.70 -18.88 4.57
CA THR A 17 24.06 -19.77 3.46
C THR A 17 23.51 -19.30 2.10
N GLY A 18 22.76 -18.19 2.06
CA GLY A 18 22.14 -17.65 0.85
C GLY A 18 20.81 -18.30 0.47
N MET A 19 20.19 -19.05 1.38
CA MET A 19 18.88 -19.68 1.13
C MET A 19 17.77 -18.63 1.02
N ALA A 20 16.89 -18.77 0.02
CA ALA A 20 15.74 -17.90 -0.17
C ALA A 20 14.71 -18.05 0.97
N SER A 21 14.04 -16.96 1.34
CA SER A 21 13.04 -16.92 2.42
C SER A 21 11.93 -17.96 2.24
N SER A 22 11.45 -18.17 1.01
CA SER A 22 10.44 -19.18 0.68
C SER A 22 10.91 -20.60 0.98
N ALA A 23 12.16 -20.94 0.64
CA ALA A 23 12.73 -22.25 0.94
C ALA A 23 12.89 -22.47 2.45
N ILE A 24 13.20 -21.41 3.22
CA ILE A 24 13.27 -21.46 4.69
C ILE A 24 11.88 -21.70 5.29
N VAL A 25 10.83 -21.05 4.76
CA VAL A 25 9.43 -21.31 5.18
C VAL A 25 9.07 -22.78 4.94
N ASP A 26 9.30 -23.29 3.73
CA ASP A 26 8.96 -24.67 3.37
C ASP A 26 9.71 -25.69 4.22
N ASP A 27 10.95 -25.38 4.60
CA ASP A 27 11.75 -26.23 5.46
C ASP A 27 11.23 -26.24 6.91
N LEU A 28 10.89 -25.07 7.45
CA LEU A 28 10.29 -24.95 8.78
C LEU A 28 8.90 -25.62 8.84
N LEU A 29 8.08 -25.52 7.79
CA LEU A 29 6.81 -26.24 7.72
C LEU A 29 7.03 -27.77 7.73
N ARG A 30 8.03 -28.28 6.98
CA ARG A 30 8.40 -29.70 6.97
C ARG A 30 8.95 -30.19 8.31
N MET A 31 9.65 -29.32 9.04
CA MET A 31 10.13 -29.59 10.40
C MET A 31 9.01 -29.55 11.47
N GLY A 32 7.77 -29.26 11.08
CA GLY A 32 6.60 -29.29 11.97
C GLY A 32 6.37 -28.00 12.76
N TRP A 33 7.01 -26.89 12.36
CA TRP A 33 6.78 -25.60 13.01
C TRP A 33 5.41 -25.03 12.64
N HIS A 34 4.76 -24.36 13.59
CA HIS A 34 3.46 -23.74 13.37
C HIS A 34 3.60 -22.50 12.47
N PRO A 35 2.76 -22.33 11.43
CA PRO A 35 2.85 -21.21 10.47
C PRO A 35 3.00 -19.83 11.15
N GLY A 36 2.11 -19.51 12.10
CA GLY A 36 2.17 -18.22 12.81
C GLY A 36 3.43 -17.96 13.64
N SER A 37 4.19 -19.00 14.02
CA SER A 37 5.48 -18.85 14.71
C SER A 37 6.63 -18.64 13.73
N ILE A 38 6.57 -19.30 12.57
CA ILE A 38 7.50 -19.12 11.45
C ILE A 38 7.41 -17.67 10.94
N ASP A 39 6.20 -17.17 10.74
CA ASP A 39 5.96 -15.83 10.18
C ASP A 39 6.54 -14.73 11.07
N ARG A 40 6.35 -14.83 12.39
CA ARG A 40 6.93 -13.88 13.35
C ARG A 40 8.46 -13.95 13.34
N ALA A 41 9.03 -15.15 13.34
CA ALA A 41 10.47 -15.34 13.39
C ALA A 41 11.16 -14.92 12.07
N ILE A 42 10.52 -15.11 10.92
CA ILE A 42 11.02 -14.62 9.63
C ILE A 42 10.97 -13.10 9.59
N ASN A 43 9.85 -12.48 9.98
CA ASN A 43 9.76 -11.03 10.04
C ASN A 43 10.80 -10.41 10.99
N ASP A 44 11.07 -11.08 12.12
CA ASP A 44 12.11 -10.68 13.06
C ASP A 44 13.53 -10.87 12.49
N ALA A 45 13.77 -11.93 11.71
CA ALA A 45 15.08 -12.24 11.11
C ALA A 45 15.34 -11.50 9.78
N LEU A 46 14.30 -11.02 9.10
CA LEU A 46 14.35 -10.13 7.93
C LEU A 46 14.60 -8.67 8.33
N GLY A 47 14.35 -8.31 9.59
CA GLY A 47 14.71 -7.01 10.12
C GLY A 47 16.21 -6.88 10.35
N GLU A 48 16.82 -5.85 9.77
CA GLU A 48 18.06 -5.25 10.29
C GLU A 48 17.94 -5.11 11.83
N PRO A 49 18.99 -5.45 12.61
CA PRO A 49 18.95 -5.26 14.05
C PRO A 49 18.88 -3.74 14.34
N ALA A 50 17.81 -3.35 15.04
CA ALA A 50 17.40 -1.97 15.37
C ALA A 50 16.42 -1.26 14.41
N MET A 51 15.30 -1.91 14.07
CA MET A 51 14.05 -1.17 13.77
C MET A 51 12.84 -1.78 14.49
N GLN A 52 13.02 -2.10 15.78
CA GLN A 52 11.93 -2.08 16.76
C GLN A 52 11.64 -0.63 17.14
N SER A 53 11.09 0.16 16.23
CA SER A 53 10.46 1.43 16.56
C SER A 53 9.35 1.69 15.55
N SER A 54 8.11 1.46 15.99
CA SER A 54 6.83 1.81 15.34
C SER A 54 6.75 1.50 13.84
N ARG A 55 5.92 0.53 13.44
CA ARG A 55 5.39 0.49 12.07
C ARG A 55 3.99 1.11 12.11
N PRO A 56 3.50 1.73 11.02
CA PRO A 56 2.08 2.03 10.93
C PRO A 56 1.33 0.71 11.10
N ARG A 57 0.35 0.68 11.98
CA ARG A 57 -0.46 -0.51 12.26
C ARG A 57 -1.88 -0.07 12.50
N LEU A 58 -2.80 -0.81 11.89
CA LEU A 58 -4.20 -0.69 12.26
C LEU A 58 -4.38 -1.22 13.69
N PRO A 59 -5.35 -0.69 14.47
CA PRO A 59 -5.62 -1.18 15.81
C PRO A 59 -5.74 -2.70 15.83
N ASP A 60 -4.99 -3.32 16.75
CA ASP A 60 -4.97 -4.77 16.93
C ASP A 60 -6.32 -5.27 17.47
N GLY A 61 -6.63 -6.52 17.14
CA GLY A 61 -7.79 -7.24 17.67
C GLY A 61 -8.76 -7.67 16.58
N HIS A 62 -9.48 -8.74 16.85
CA HIS A 62 -10.55 -9.28 16.00
C HIS A 62 -11.78 -8.35 15.96
N ALA A 63 -11.58 -7.04 16.09
CA ALA A 63 -12.62 -6.03 16.09
C ALA A 63 -13.19 -5.89 14.68
N THR A 64 -14.50 -6.11 14.56
CA THR A 64 -15.24 -5.89 13.31
C THR A 64 -15.45 -4.39 13.04
N ARG A 65 -15.27 -3.53 14.06
CA ARG A 65 -15.49 -2.09 13.99
C ARG A 65 -14.33 -1.32 14.60
N LEU A 66 -13.90 -0.24 13.95
CA LEU A 66 -12.89 0.69 14.45
C LEU A 66 -13.52 2.07 14.63
N GLN A 67 -13.37 2.67 15.81
CA GLN A 67 -13.86 4.02 16.08
C GLN A 67 -12.74 5.04 15.85
N LEU A 68 -12.96 6.01 14.97
CA LEU A 68 -12.05 7.11 14.68
C LEU A 68 -12.79 8.43 14.81
N GLY A 69 -12.63 9.11 15.94
CA GLY A 69 -13.33 10.36 16.22
C GLY A 69 -14.85 10.19 16.07
N ASP A 70 -15.44 10.87 15.08
CA ASP A 70 -16.86 10.87 14.76
C ASP A 70 -17.31 9.71 13.84
N ARG A 71 -16.39 8.86 13.37
CA ARG A 71 -16.68 7.77 12.43
C ARG A 71 -16.46 6.39 13.02
N THR A 72 -17.33 5.46 12.62
CA THR A 72 -17.14 4.03 12.85
C THR A 72 -16.86 3.35 11.52
N LEU A 73 -15.68 2.77 11.37
CA LEU A 73 -15.30 1.96 10.22
C LEU A 73 -15.69 0.51 10.45
N LEU A 74 -16.01 -0.22 9.38
CA LEU A 74 -16.10 -1.68 9.44
C LEU A 74 -14.86 -2.31 8.81
N VAL A 75 -14.29 -3.29 9.50
CA VAL A 75 -13.23 -4.14 8.95
C VAL A 75 -13.90 -5.20 8.08
N GLN A 76 -13.76 -5.07 6.76
CA GLN A 76 -14.36 -6.01 5.80
C GLN A 76 -13.49 -7.25 5.62
N ALA A 77 -12.17 -7.07 5.57
CA ALA A 77 -11.21 -8.15 5.42
C ALA A 77 -9.85 -7.73 5.99
N ARG A 78 -9.08 -8.71 6.48
CA ARG A 78 -7.70 -8.51 6.93
C ARG A 78 -6.85 -9.67 6.45
N TRP A 79 -5.70 -9.34 5.86
CA TRP A 79 -4.66 -10.28 5.51
C TRP A 79 -3.51 -10.11 6.50
N GLN A 80 -2.93 -11.23 6.92
CA GLN A 80 -1.73 -11.23 7.77
C GLN A 80 -0.45 -11.14 6.92
N ARG A 81 -0.53 -11.60 5.66
CA ARG A 81 0.57 -11.58 4.70
C ARG A 81 0.02 -11.35 3.28
N PRO A 82 0.19 -10.15 2.70
CA PRO A 82 0.77 -8.96 3.32
C PRO A 82 -0.08 -8.48 4.51
N ASP A 83 0.49 -7.64 5.38
CA ASP A 83 -0.30 -6.92 6.39
C ASP A 83 -1.18 -5.91 5.67
N ALA A 84 -2.42 -6.29 5.41
CA ALA A 84 -3.37 -5.52 4.62
C ALA A 84 -4.78 -5.60 5.21
N CYS A 85 -5.58 -4.57 4.97
CA CYS A 85 -6.93 -4.49 5.51
C CYS A 85 -7.83 -3.66 4.60
N LEU A 86 -9.02 -4.18 4.34
CA LEU A 86 -10.08 -3.47 3.65
C LEU A 86 -11.07 -2.92 4.66
N LEU A 87 -11.30 -1.61 4.60
CA LEU A 87 -12.14 -0.86 5.51
C LEU A 87 -13.30 -0.23 4.74
N SER A 88 -14.51 -0.31 5.27
CA SER A 88 -15.66 0.44 4.74
C SER A 88 -16.06 1.59 5.64
N GLY A 89 -16.56 2.67 5.02
CA GLY A 89 -17.01 3.88 5.71
C GLY A 89 -15.87 4.80 6.12
N PHE A 90 -14.69 4.68 5.46
CA PHE A 90 -13.54 5.54 5.74
C PHE A 90 -13.80 6.99 5.30
N LEU A 91 -14.43 7.16 4.13
CA LEU A 91 -14.99 8.42 3.67
C LEU A 91 -16.50 8.26 3.49
N ASP A 92 -17.24 9.36 3.64
CA ASP A 92 -18.61 9.43 3.10
C ASP A 92 -18.64 9.99 1.68
N ALA A 93 -19.82 9.96 1.06
CA ALA A 93 -20.02 10.42 -0.31
C ALA A 93 -19.73 11.93 -0.49
N ALA A 94 -19.97 12.75 0.55
CA ALA A 94 -19.70 14.19 0.49
C ALA A 94 -18.20 14.47 0.52
N GLU A 95 -17.46 13.79 1.41
CA GLU A 95 -15.99 13.85 1.44
C GLU A 95 -15.39 13.38 0.11
N CYS A 96 -15.91 12.31 -0.48
CA CYS A 96 -15.45 11.83 -1.79
C CYS A 96 -15.66 12.89 -2.88
N ALA A 97 -16.84 13.50 -2.96
CA ALA A 97 -17.16 14.52 -3.94
C ALA A 97 -16.31 15.79 -3.75
N GLU A 98 -16.05 16.19 -2.50
CA GLU A 98 -15.23 17.35 -2.18
C GLU A 98 -13.77 17.15 -2.62
N ILE A 99 -13.19 15.97 -2.36
CA ILE A 99 -11.81 15.64 -2.81
C ILE A 99 -11.72 15.64 -4.33
N ILE A 100 -12.70 15.04 -5.03
CA ILE A 100 -12.75 15.06 -6.50
C ILE A 100 -12.80 16.50 -7.01
N GLY A 101 -13.69 17.34 -6.47
CA GLY A 101 -13.83 18.73 -6.88
C GLY A 101 -12.58 19.58 -6.64
N LEU A 102 -11.83 19.31 -5.57
CA LEU A 102 -10.54 19.96 -5.30
C LEU A 102 -9.45 19.51 -6.29
N ALA A 103 -9.43 18.24 -6.65
CA ALA A 103 -8.39 17.65 -7.49
C ALA A 103 -8.60 17.91 -8.98
N GLU A 104 -9.84 17.93 -9.46
CA GLU A 104 -10.19 18.08 -10.88
C GLU A 104 -9.49 19.24 -11.60
N PRO A 105 -9.47 20.48 -11.08
CA PRO A 105 -8.76 21.59 -11.74
C PRO A 105 -7.23 21.49 -11.66
N LEU A 106 -6.69 20.58 -10.84
CA LEU A 106 -5.25 20.38 -10.62
C LEU A 106 -4.68 19.20 -11.43
N LEU A 107 -5.55 18.40 -12.06
CA LEU A 107 -5.17 17.20 -12.79
C LEU A 107 -4.17 17.50 -13.92
N ARG A 108 -3.11 16.69 -13.95
CA ARG A 108 -2.12 16.68 -15.04
C ARG A 108 -1.96 15.26 -15.55
N ARG A 109 -1.76 15.11 -16.87
CA ARG A 109 -1.44 13.80 -17.47
C ARG A 109 -0.15 13.23 -16.86
N SER A 110 -0.18 11.94 -16.55
CA SER A 110 0.98 11.22 -16.04
C SER A 110 2.06 11.10 -17.12
N GLN A 111 3.33 11.41 -16.80
CA GLN A 111 4.44 11.27 -17.76
C GLN A 111 4.86 9.80 -17.90
N VAL A 112 5.15 9.36 -19.14
CA VAL A 112 5.70 8.03 -19.44
C VAL A 112 7.21 8.04 -19.17
N ARG A 113 7.69 7.24 -18.21
CA ARG A 113 9.10 6.81 -18.20
C ARG A 113 9.18 5.55 -19.05
N VAL A 114 9.66 5.69 -20.29
CA VAL A 114 10.13 4.55 -21.08
C VAL A 114 11.43 4.10 -20.40
N GLY A 115 11.39 2.99 -19.66
CA GLY A 115 12.60 2.33 -19.19
C GLY A 115 13.32 1.68 -20.37
N ASP A 116 14.66 1.67 -20.32
CA ASP A 116 15.60 1.18 -21.35
C ASP A 116 15.52 -0.35 -21.57
N GLY A 117 14.34 -0.86 -21.92
CA GLY A 117 14.14 -2.21 -22.43
C GLY A 117 13.88 -2.12 -23.93
N HIS A 118 14.76 -2.70 -24.74
CA HIS A 118 14.55 -2.88 -26.18
C HIS A 118 13.27 -3.68 -26.44
N ALA A 119 12.14 -2.98 -26.54
CA ALA A 119 10.94 -3.51 -27.17
C ALA A 119 11.07 -3.31 -28.67
N ALA A 120 10.91 -4.40 -29.43
CA ALA A 120 10.94 -4.40 -30.87
C ALA A 120 9.98 -3.33 -31.44
N ALA A 121 10.47 -2.58 -32.43
CA ALA A 121 9.71 -1.61 -33.18
C ALA A 121 8.47 -2.29 -33.81
N GLY A 122 7.31 -2.14 -33.15
CA GLY A 122 6.04 -2.68 -33.63
C GLY A 122 5.01 -3.05 -32.56
N SER A 123 5.38 -3.15 -31.27
CA SER A 123 4.44 -3.52 -30.18
C SER A 123 4.36 -2.50 -29.05
N VAL A 124 4.59 -1.21 -29.33
CA VAL A 124 4.26 -0.13 -28.38
C VAL A 124 2.74 0.05 -28.43
N THR A 125 2.04 -0.86 -27.78
CA THR A 125 0.58 -0.87 -27.74
C THR A 125 0.10 0.37 -26.99
N LEU A 126 -0.77 1.12 -27.67
CA LEU A 126 -1.55 2.33 -27.35
C LEU A 126 -2.15 2.51 -25.93
N TYR A 127 -1.81 1.69 -24.94
CA TYR A 127 -2.37 1.72 -23.57
C TYR A 127 -1.50 2.50 -22.58
N ALA A 128 -0.67 3.42 -23.08
CA ALA A 128 0.20 4.26 -22.26
C ALA A 128 -0.64 5.19 -21.34
N ARG A 129 -0.87 4.75 -20.10
CA ARG A 129 -1.40 5.50 -18.94
C ARG A 129 -2.31 6.68 -19.29
N THR A 130 -3.59 6.41 -19.55
CA THR A 130 -4.66 7.42 -19.63
C THR A 130 -5.08 7.96 -18.26
N SER A 131 -4.16 7.96 -17.28
CA SER A 131 -4.41 8.47 -15.94
C SER A 131 -3.93 9.91 -15.76
N GLU A 132 -4.72 10.67 -15.03
CA GLU A 132 -4.41 12.05 -14.62
C GLU A 132 -4.21 12.07 -13.12
N GLN A 133 -3.29 12.91 -12.65
CA GLN A 133 -2.91 12.96 -11.24
C GLN A 133 -2.81 14.41 -10.76
N ALA A 134 -3.16 14.60 -9.49
CA ALA A 134 -3.04 15.85 -8.76
C ALA A 134 -2.45 15.56 -7.37
N TRP A 135 -1.81 16.57 -6.77
CA TRP A 135 -1.34 16.51 -5.39
C TRP A 135 -1.91 17.69 -4.62
N ILE A 136 -2.38 17.43 -3.40
CA ILE A 136 -2.88 18.44 -2.49
C ILE A 136 -2.04 18.38 -1.22
N ALA A 137 -1.34 19.47 -0.92
CA ALA A 137 -0.46 19.56 0.23
C ALA A 137 -1.26 19.84 1.53
N PRO A 138 -0.75 19.42 2.70
CA PRO A 138 -1.33 19.80 3.99
C PRO A 138 -1.49 21.33 4.11
N GLY A 139 -2.57 21.77 4.75
CA GLY A 139 -2.92 23.18 4.92
C GLY A 139 -3.58 23.84 3.70
N GLN A 140 -3.65 23.16 2.55
CA GLN A 140 -4.35 23.70 1.37
C GLN A 140 -5.87 23.48 1.41
N SER A 141 -6.35 22.54 2.22
CA SER A 141 -7.77 22.22 2.33
C SER A 141 -8.12 21.56 3.66
N ILE A 142 -9.17 22.09 4.31
CA ILE A 142 -9.66 21.59 5.61
C ILE A 142 -10.07 20.12 5.52
N ILE A 143 -10.69 19.68 4.41
CA ILE A 143 -11.07 18.27 4.24
C ILE A 143 -9.84 17.37 4.14
N VAL A 144 -8.80 17.79 3.43
CA VAL A 144 -7.56 17.01 3.28
C VAL A 144 -6.85 16.89 4.62
N ASP A 145 -6.76 17.98 5.38
CA ASP A 145 -6.15 17.98 6.72
C ASP A 145 -6.92 17.07 7.69
N ARG A 146 -8.26 17.12 7.65
CA ARG A 146 -9.11 16.23 8.46
C ARG A 146 -8.92 14.76 8.11
N ILE A 147 -8.83 14.44 6.81
CA ILE A 147 -8.60 13.06 6.38
C ILE A 147 -7.18 12.61 6.76
N GLN A 148 -6.17 13.45 6.61
CA GLN A 148 -4.80 13.15 7.02
C GLN A 148 -4.73 12.83 8.53
N ALA A 149 -5.40 13.63 9.37
CA ALA A 149 -5.52 13.36 10.80
C ALA A 149 -6.22 12.00 11.07
N ARG A 150 -7.28 11.68 10.32
CA ARG A 150 -7.96 10.38 10.41
C ARG A 150 -7.04 9.22 10.02
N VAL A 151 -6.19 9.38 9.01
CA VAL A 151 -5.18 8.37 8.64
C VAL A 151 -4.16 8.21 9.76
N ALA A 152 -3.73 9.30 10.38
CA ALA A 152 -2.79 9.28 11.49
C ALA A 152 -3.37 8.51 12.69
N ASP A 153 -4.63 8.78 13.05
CA ASP A 153 -5.35 8.05 14.10
C ASP A 153 -5.54 6.57 13.75
N LEU A 154 -5.91 6.26 12.50
CA LEU A 154 -6.12 4.89 12.02
C LEU A 154 -4.84 4.05 12.07
N THR A 155 -3.70 4.64 11.73
CA THR A 155 -2.44 3.91 11.53
C THR A 155 -1.46 4.07 12.69
N HIS A 156 -1.83 4.88 13.69
CA HIS A 156 -0.93 5.34 14.76
C HIS A 156 0.39 5.89 14.22
N TRP A 157 0.30 6.70 13.14
CA TRP A 157 1.44 7.24 12.42
C TRP A 157 1.42 8.77 12.36
N PRO A 158 2.55 9.48 12.49
CA PRO A 158 2.54 10.94 12.44
C PRO A 158 2.05 11.48 11.09
N ALA A 159 1.11 12.43 11.10
CA ALA A 159 0.60 13.07 9.88
C ALA A 159 1.72 13.75 9.05
N GLY A 160 2.70 14.39 9.72
CA GLY A 160 3.84 15.01 9.05
C GLY A 160 4.85 14.03 8.42
N TRP A 161 4.64 12.73 8.57
CA TRP A 161 5.43 11.68 7.90
C TRP A 161 4.66 11.10 6.70
N MET A 162 3.54 11.71 6.33
CA MET A 162 2.78 11.33 5.14
C MET A 162 3.13 12.26 3.99
N GLU A 163 3.18 11.72 2.79
CA GLU A 163 3.27 12.52 1.57
C GLU A 163 2.00 13.37 1.36
N HIS A 164 2.07 14.34 0.45
CA HIS A 164 0.90 15.07 -0.02
C HIS A 164 -0.16 14.09 -0.54
N LEU A 165 -1.44 14.43 -0.37
CA LEU A 165 -2.54 13.60 -0.87
C LEU A 165 -2.42 13.51 -2.39
N GLN A 166 -2.16 12.32 -2.91
CA GLN A 166 -2.20 12.07 -4.34
C GLN A 166 -3.63 11.70 -4.74
N VAL A 167 -4.19 12.38 -5.74
CA VAL A 167 -5.48 12.01 -6.34
C VAL A 167 -5.25 11.59 -7.78
N VAL A 168 -5.79 10.45 -8.17
CA VAL A 168 -5.63 9.89 -9.52
C VAL A 168 -6.98 9.58 -10.13
N ARG A 169 -7.18 10.05 -11.37
CA ARG A 169 -8.32 9.72 -12.23
C ARG A 169 -7.88 8.75 -13.31
N TYR A 170 -8.63 7.67 -13.48
CA TYR A 170 -8.46 6.66 -14.52
C TYR A 170 -9.64 6.70 -15.48
N GLY A 171 -9.36 6.85 -16.78
CA GLY A 171 -10.32 6.64 -17.86
C GLY A 171 -10.42 5.18 -18.30
N VAL A 172 -11.34 4.89 -19.22
CA VAL A 172 -11.47 3.54 -19.81
C VAL A 172 -10.15 3.12 -20.48
N GLY A 173 -9.75 1.87 -20.27
CA GLY A 173 -8.51 1.30 -20.77
C GLY A 173 -7.26 1.73 -19.99
N ALA A 174 -7.39 2.64 -19.01
CA ALA A 174 -6.28 2.96 -18.12
C ALA A 174 -5.96 1.74 -17.25
N ASP A 175 -4.71 1.31 -17.28
CA ASP A 175 -4.15 0.35 -16.36
C ASP A 175 -3.04 0.99 -15.52
N PHE A 176 -2.57 0.25 -14.53
CA PHE A 176 -1.33 0.58 -13.86
C PHE A 176 -0.49 -0.68 -13.74
N SER A 177 0.65 -0.70 -14.44
CA SER A 177 1.56 -1.84 -14.47
C SER A 177 1.99 -2.27 -13.05
N PRO A 178 2.22 -3.58 -12.81
CA PRO A 178 2.67 -4.08 -11.51
C PRO A 178 3.88 -3.31 -10.97
N HIS A 179 3.80 -2.90 -9.70
CA HIS A 179 4.83 -2.11 -9.04
C HIS A 179 4.77 -2.26 -7.52
N HIS A 180 5.84 -1.81 -6.87
CA HIS A 180 5.86 -1.56 -5.43
C HIS A 180 5.80 -0.07 -5.17
N ASP A 181 5.20 0.30 -4.03
CA ASP A 181 5.17 1.71 -3.60
C ASP A 181 6.47 2.15 -2.94
N PHE A 182 7.19 1.23 -2.29
CA PHE A 182 8.51 1.52 -1.73
C PHE A 182 9.55 1.74 -2.83
N PHE A 183 10.57 2.53 -2.51
CA PHE A 183 11.66 2.79 -3.44
C PHE A 183 12.71 1.67 -3.38
N PRO A 184 13.20 1.18 -4.53
CA PRO A 184 14.39 0.33 -4.53
C PRO A 184 15.58 1.11 -3.97
N ALA A 185 16.58 0.41 -3.44
CA ALA A 185 17.74 1.04 -2.80
C ALA A 185 18.47 2.04 -3.72
N SER A 186 18.48 1.80 -5.03
CA SER A 186 19.06 2.68 -6.06
C SER A 186 18.36 4.03 -6.20
N ASP A 187 17.07 4.10 -5.87
CA ASP A 187 16.21 5.25 -6.15
C ASP A 187 15.91 6.04 -4.87
N ARG A 188 16.45 5.61 -3.73
CA ARG A 188 16.32 6.31 -2.45
C ARG A 188 17.15 7.59 -2.48
N ALA A 189 16.48 8.72 -2.60
CA ALA A 189 17.11 10.01 -2.37
C ALA A 189 17.53 10.12 -0.89
N GLU A 190 18.76 10.58 -0.64
CA GLU A 190 19.26 10.84 0.71
C GLU A 190 18.30 11.78 1.47
N GLY A 191 17.99 11.42 2.72
CA GLY A 191 17.15 12.21 3.61
C GLY A 191 15.63 12.11 3.40
N GLN A 192 15.13 11.40 2.37
CA GLN A 192 13.68 11.31 2.10
C GLN A 192 12.96 10.10 2.74
N GLY A 193 13.70 9.30 3.51
CA GLY A 193 13.17 8.08 4.12
C GLY A 193 12.72 7.04 3.09
N GLN A 194 12.03 6.00 3.57
CA GLN A 194 11.38 4.95 2.80
C GLN A 194 9.87 5.01 3.06
N ARG A 195 9.06 4.67 2.06
CA ARG A 195 7.63 4.41 2.31
C ARG A 195 7.50 3.09 3.07
N VAL A 196 6.59 3.02 4.02
CA VAL A 196 6.38 1.84 4.88
C VAL A 196 4.96 1.29 4.81
N ALA A 197 4.00 2.10 4.36
CA ALA A 197 2.62 1.68 4.14
C ALA A 197 1.92 2.61 3.16
N THR A 198 0.84 2.11 2.59
CA THR A 198 -0.04 2.84 1.68
C THR A 198 -1.49 2.72 2.15
N LEU A 199 -2.22 3.83 2.08
CA LEU A 199 -3.67 3.85 2.22
C LEU A 199 -4.30 4.39 0.93
N ILE A 200 -4.95 3.50 0.18
CA ILE A 200 -5.75 3.85 -1.01
C ILE A 200 -7.19 4.05 -0.57
N MET A 201 -7.77 5.20 -0.90
CA MET A 201 -9.18 5.52 -0.69
C MET A 201 -9.91 5.57 -2.03
N TYR A 202 -11.01 4.83 -2.16
CA TYR A 202 -11.81 4.80 -3.38
C TYR A 202 -12.85 5.93 -3.33
N LEU A 203 -12.72 6.91 -4.22
CA LEU A 203 -13.59 8.10 -4.22
C LEU A 203 -14.90 7.89 -4.99
N ASN A 204 -14.95 6.87 -5.85
CA ASN A 204 -16.16 6.45 -6.54
C ASN A 204 -16.17 4.92 -6.78
N THR A 205 -17.32 4.41 -7.19
CA THR A 205 -17.48 3.04 -7.68
C THR A 205 -17.59 3.07 -9.20
N PRO A 206 -16.58 2.60 -9.96
CA PRO A 206 -16.68 2.49 -11.42
C PRO A 206 -17.77 1.49 -11.83
N ALA A 207 -18.27 1.62 -13.05
CA ALA A 207 -19.29 0.73 -13.57
C ALA A 207 -18.76 -0.69 -13.84
N GLN A 208 -17.51 -0.82 -14.31
CA GLN A 208 -16.87 -2.11 -14.55
C GLN A 208 -15.34 -2.01 -14.61
N GLY A 209 -14.64 -2.98 -14.00
CA GLY A 209 -13.17 -3.05 -13.97
C GLY A 209 -12.54 -2.16 -12.91
N GLY A 210 -11.25 -1.86 -13.04
CA GLY A 210 -10.57 -0.93 -12.13
C GLY A 210 -10.22 -1.50 -10.75
N ALA A 211 -10.18 -2.83 -10.57
CA ALA A 211 -9.72 -3.44 -9.32
C ALA A 211 -8.26 -3.10 -9.00
N THR A 212 -7.90 -3.11 -7.73
CA THR A 212 -6.51 -3.11 -7.27
C THR A 212 -6.09 -4.57 -7.09
N SER A 213 -5.19 -5.07 -7.93
CA SER A 213 -4.75 -6.47 -7.98
C SER A 213 -3.41 -6.65 -7.28
N PHE A 214 -3.26 -7.71 -6.49
CA PHE A 214 -2.04 -8.17 -5.85
C PHE A 214 -1.72 -9.56 -6.41
N PRO A 215 -0.97 -9.65 -7.52
CA PRO A 215 -0.81 -10.89 -8.27
C PRO A 215 -0.10 -12.00 -7.48
N ASP A 216 0.87 -11.66 -6.61
CA ASP A 216 1.65 -12.64 -5.85
C ASP A 216 0.80 -13.45 -4.84
N ILE A 217 -0.40 -12.96 -4.51
CA ILE A 217 -1.34 -13.60 -3.59
C ILE A 217 -2.73 -13.79 -4.19
N GLU A 218 -2.86 -13.67 -5.52
CA GLU A 218 -4.10 -13.89 -6.28
C GLU A 218 -5.31 -13.11 -5.71
N MET A 219 -5.07 -11.88 -5.24
CA MET A 219 -6.09 -11.06 -4.59
C MET A 219 -6.46 -9.86 -5.46
N GLU A 220 -7.75 -9.59 -5.59
CA GLU A 220 -8.27 -8.36 -6.21
C GLU A 220 -9.25 -7.64 -5.29
N ILE A 221 -9.07 -6.33 -5.15
CA ILE A 221 -9.96 -5.46 -4.39
C ILE A 221 -10.71 -4.56 -5.37
N TYR A 222 -12.02 -4.79 -5.48
CA TYR A 222 -12.87 -3.94 -6.30
C TYR A 222 -13.18 -2.62 -5.61
N PRO A 223 -13.02 -1.48 -6.30
CA PRO A 223 -13.30 -0.17 -5.75
C PRO A 223 -14.77 -0.02 -5.36
N GLN A 224 -15.00 0.44 -4.13
CA GLN A 224 -16.31 0.83 -3.64
C GLN A 224 -16.16 2.21 -2.99
N GLN A 225 -16.97 3.18 -3.41
CA GLN A 225 -16.93 4.54 -2.89
C GLN A 225 -16.92 4.56 -1.36
N GLY A 226 -15.98 5.31 -0.79
CA GLY A 226 -15.84 5.50 0.66
C GLY A 226 -15.04 4.40 1.37
N ASN A 227 -14.72 3.30 0.69
CA ASN A 227 -13.84 2.28 1.24
C ASN A 227 -12.37 2.68 1.12
N ALA A 228 -11.55 2.15 2.03
CA ALA A 228 -10.10 2.31 2.01
C ALA A 228 -9.40 0.96 2.11
N LEU A 229 -8.35 0.78 1.32
CA LEU A 229 -7.44 -0.35 1.36
C LEU A 229 -6.12 0.13 1.98
N TYR A 230 -5.79 -0.43 3.14
CA TYR A 230 -4.49 -0.28 3.79
C TYR A 230 -3.62 -1.49 3.46
N PHE A 231 -2.33 -1.27 3.20
CA PHE A 231 -1.32 -2.33 3.21
C PHE A 231 0.05 -1.78 3.63
N ALA A 232 0.75 -2.54 4.45
CA ALA A 232 2.09 -2.23 4.94
C ALA A 232 3.14 -3.13 4.29
N TYR A 233 4.32 -2.57 4.08
CA TYR A 233 5.48 -3.28 3.56
C TYR A 233 6.62 -3.12 4.56
N PRO A 234 6.65 -3.98 5.61
CA PRO A 234 7.58 -3.86 6.73
C PRO A 234 9.05 -3.94 6.34
N CYS A 235 9.33 -4.48 5.15
CA CYS A 235 10.61 -4.43 4.47
C CYS A 235 10.37 -4.01 3.02
N ALA A 236 11.26 -3.17 2.49
CA ALA A 236 11.23 -2.72 1.09
C ALA A 236 11.84 -3.80 0.17
N THR A 237 11.25 -4.98 0.18
CA THR A 237 11.70 -6.15 -0.61
C THR A 237 10.51 -6.85 -1.24
N ALA A 238 10.76 -7.67 -2.26
CA ALA A 238 9.71 -8.47 -2.92
C ALA A 238 8.97 -9.41 -1.94
N ASP A 239 9.61 -9.82 -0.84
CA ASP A 239 9.01 -10.65 0.20
C ASP A 239 7.86 -9.96 0.95
N SER A 240 7.62 -8.66 0.71
CA SER A 240 6.48 -7.93 1.25
C SER A 240 5.13 -8.48 0.76
N LEU A 241 5.09 -9.15 -0.40
CA LEU A 241 3.87 -9.56 -1.09
C LEU A 241 2.91 -8.38 -1.38
N THR A 242 3.48 -7.19 -1.59
CA THR A 242 2.74 -5.96 -1.89
C THR A 242 2.94 -5.46 -3.31
N LEU A 243 3.47 -6.30 -4.21
CA LEU A 243 3.42 -6.02 -5.64
C LEU A 243 1.95 -5.86 -6.02
N HIS A 244 1.61 -4.74 -6.64
CA HIS A 244 0.22 -4.48 -7.00
C HIS A 244 0.09 -3.69 -8.29
N ALA A 245 -1.08 -3.80 -8.90
CA ALA A 245 -1.42 -3.25 -10.20
C ALA A 245 -2.86 -2.71 -10.21
N GLY A 246 -3.14 -1.80 -11.15
CA GLY A 246 -4.50 -1.38 -11.49
C GLY A 246 -5.01 -2.23 -12.64
N VAL A 247 -6.05 -3.04 -12.40
CA VAL A 247 -6.75 -3.78 -13.45
C VAL A 247 -7.41 -2.78 -14.41
N PRO A 248 -7.34 -2.98 -15.75
CA PRO A 248 -7.92 -2.05 -16.71
C PRO A 248 -9.37 -1.68 -16.38
N LEU A 249 -9.67 -0.38 -16.47
CA LEU A 249 -11.04 0.09 -16.36
C LEU A 249 -11.81 -0.24 -17.65
N VAL A 250 -12.96 -0.89 -17.52
CA VAL A 250 -13.77 -1.30 -18.68
C VAL A 250 -14.87 -0.28 -18.98
N ALA A 251 -15.52 0.25 -17.94
CA ALA A 251 -16.60 1.24 -18.09
C ALA A 251 -16.67 2.24 -16.94
N GLY A 252 -17.01 3.49 -17.28
CA GLY A 252 -17.09 4.61 -16.35
C GLY A 252 -15.74 5.32 -16.16
N GLU A 253 -15.52 5.81 -14.94
CA GLU A 253 -14.25 6.39 -14.50
C GLU A 253 -13.92 5.88 -13.09
N LYS A 254 -12.65 5.84 -12.73
CA LYS A 254 -12.20 5.49 -11.38
C LYS A 254 -11.39 6.65 -10.80
N TRP A 255 -11.72 7.04 -9.58
CA TRP A 255 -11.03 8.04 -8.80
C TRP A 255 -10.52 7.42 -7.50
N ILE A 256 -9.23 7.62 -7.21
CA ILE A 256 -8.64 7.24 -5.94
C ILE A 256 -7.89 8.42 -5.34
N ALA A 257 -7.85 8.45 -4.01
CA ALA A 257 -6.92 9.27 -3.26
C ALA A 257 -5.96 8.37 -2.48
N THR A 258 -4.71 8.77 -2.34
CA THR A 258 -3.67 7.93 -1.72
C THR A 258 -2.80 8.75 -0.80
N PHE A 259 -2.60 8.21 0.41
CA PHE A 259 -1.53 8.63 1.29
C PHE A 259 -0.45 7.55 1.33
N PHE A 260 0.79 7.98 1.09
CA PHE A 260 1.98 7.17 1.33
C PHE A 260 2.59 7.59 2.67
N LEU A 261 2.87 6.60 3.53
CA LEU A 261 3.42 6.81 4.87
C LEU A 261 4.92 6.55 4.83
N ARG A 262 5.74 7.48 5.34
CA ARG A 262 7.21 7.42 5.38
C ARG A 262 7.73 7.00 6.76
N ASP A 263 8.94 6.45 6.81
CA ASP A 263 9.71 6.16 8.04
C ASP A 263 10.45 7.38 8.63
N GLY A 264 10.13 8.59 8.16
CA GLY A 264 10.68 9.85 8.64
C GLY A 264 9.87 11.04 8.15
N THR A 265 10.26 12.25 8.57
CA THR A 265 9.60 13.50 8.18
C THR A 265 9.63 13.71 6.67
N TRP A 266 8.49 14.11 6.10
CA TRP A 266 8.38 14.51 4.69
C TRP A 266 8.30 16.03 4.59
N GLU A 267 9.33 16.67 4.04
CA GLU A 267 9.40 18.14 3.90
C GLU A 267 8.85 18.66 2.56
N GLY A 268 8.26 17.78 1.73
CA GLY A 268 7.64 18.17 0.46
C GLY A 268 8.63 18.42 -0.68
N ARG A 269 8.37 17.80 -1.84
CA ARG A 269 8.80 18.26 -3.16
C ARG A 269 7.67 18.07 -4.16
#